data_AF-A0A2D9Y4T5-F1
#
_entry.id   AF-A0A2D9Y4T5-F1
#
_cell.length_a   1.000
_cell.length_b   1.000
_cell.length_c   1.000
_cell.angle_alpha   90.00
_cell.angle_beta   90.00
_cell.angle_gamma   90.00
#
_symmetry.space_group_name_H-M   'P 1'
#
loop_
_entity.id
_entity.type
_entity.pdbx_description
1 polymer ?
#
loop_
_entity_poly.entity_id
_entity_poly.type
_entity_poly.pdbx_seq_one_letter_code
_entity_poly.pdbx_strand_id
1 'polypeptide(L)'
;MNTTPEKRLIIFTDGSSLGNPGPGGWGALIVYQELDEVIELGGTKLQTTNNEMELAAIVSALSYAEMNTEPITLYTDSQYAINGCTKWMYGWKKNGWITAQKEPVKNKALWEQLYELIEKRGKESITWEHVRGHVGVPGNERVDDIARELAEGTNVSLYRGRLSQYPHGNVLSVPDMSEQLKASKKSSSGKAYSYLSLIDGELQKHSSWAECEARVKGNNAKFKKALSADHEQEILKEWGIEQ
;
A
#
# COMPACT_ATOMS: atom_id res chain seq x y z
N MET A 1 -27.32 7.41 -12.22
CA MET A 1 -27.09 6.99 -13.62
C MET A 1 -26.43 5.64 -13.54
N ASN A 2 -27.11 4.58 -14.00
CA ASN A 2 -26.56 3.22 -14.03
C ASN A 2 -25.54 3.15 -15.17
N THR A 3 -24.26 3.29 -14.85
CA THR A 3 -23.17 2.99 -15.77
C THR A 3 -23.11 1.48 -15.95
N THR A 4 -23.23 1.01 -17.18
CA THR A 4 -22.80 -0.32 -17.60
C THR A 4 -21.43 -0.59 -16.95
N PRO A 5 -21.20 -1.74 -16.28
CA PRO A 5 -19.90 -2.00 -15.70
C PRO A 5 -18.87 -1.96 -16.83
N GLU A 6 -17.99 -0.96 -16.81
CA GLU A 6 -16.90 -0.85 -17.76
C GLU A 6 -16.09 -2.15 -17.68
N LYS A 7 -15.76 -2.73 -18.83
CA LYS A 7 -14.81 -3.84 -18.92
C LYS A 7 -13.51 -3.37 -18.27
N ARG A 8 -13.09 -4.06 -17.22
CA ARG A 8 -11.97 -3.65 -16.38
C ARG A 8 -11.03 -4.81 -16.14
N LEU A 9 -9.77 -4.55 -16.41
CA LEU A 9 -8.66 -5.37 -15.95
C LEU A 9 -8.44 -5.08 -14.45
N ILE A 10 -8.46 -6.13 -13.64
CA ILE A 10 -8.18 -6.01 -12.21
C ILE A 10 -6.75 -6.49 -11.96
N ILE A 11 -5.97 -5.67 -11.25
CA ILE A 11 -4.60 -5.99 -10.89
C ILE A 11 -4.44 -5.89 -9.38
N PHE A 12 -3.78 -6.88 -8.77
CA PHE A 12 -3.27 -6.80 -7.40
C PHE A 12 -1.75 -6.84 -7.45
N THR A 13 -1.09 -6.06 -6.59
CA THR A 13 0.39 -6.04 -6.51
C THR A 13 0.86 -5.87 -5.08
N ASP A 14 1.92 -6.59 -4.73
CA ASP A 14 2.61 -6.46 -3.46
C ASP A 14 4.12 -6.74 -3.59
N GLY A 15 4.91 -6.25 -2.65
CA GLY A 15 6.35 -6.41 -2.57
C GLY A 15 6.84 -6.59 -1.14
N SER A 16 7.77 -7.53 -0.96
CA SER A 16 8.33 -7.89 0.33
C SER A 16 9.86 -7.89 0.31
N SER A 17 10.49 -7.51 1.41
CA SER A 17 11.93 -7.64 1.58
C SER A 17 12.32 -8.06 3.00
N LEU A 18 13.18 -9.08 3.09
CA LEU A 18 13.78 -9.59 4.32
C LEU A 18 14.95 -8.69 4.75
N GLY A 19 14.61 -7.53 5.31
CA GLY A 19 15.55 -6.46 5.63
C GLY A 19 15.43 -5.29 4.65
N ASN A 20 15.95 -4.12 5.02
CA ASN A 20 15.83 -2.90 4.21
C ASN A 20 17.15 -2.11 4.19
N PRO A 21 18.15 -2.52 3.38
CA PRO A 21 18.04 -3.48 2.27
C PRO A 21 18.29 -4.96 2.64
N GLY A 22 17.74 -5.89 1.86
CA GLY A 22 17.93 -7.33 1.97
C GLY A 22 17.36 -8.12 0.77
N PRO A 23 17.30 -9.47 0.83
CA PRO A 23 16.58 -10.27 -0.16
C PRO A 23 15.13 -9.82 -0.27
N GLY A 24 14.59 -9.78 -1.47
CA GLY A 24 13.21 -9.39 -1.68
C GLY A 24 12.55 -10.10 -2.84
N GLY A 25 11.24 -10.09 -2.82
CA GLY A 25 10.36 -10.67 -3.79
C GLY A 25 9.16 -9.77 -4.03
N TRP A 26 8.55 -9.91 -5.19
CA TRP A 26 7.32 -9.20 -5.53
C TRP A 26 6.34 -10.14 -6.21
N GLY A 27 5.06 -9.84 -6.07
CA GLY A 27 3.96 -10.58 -6.66
C GLY A 27 2.98 -9.66 -7.38
N ALA A 28 2.45 -10.12 -8.51
CA ALA A 28 1.35 -9.46 -9.19
C ALA A 28 0.33 -10.48 -9.69
N LEU A 29 -0.94 -10.13 -9.61
CA LEU A 29 -2.07 -10.93 -10.09
C LEU A 29 -2.90 -10.09 -11.05
N ILE A 30 -3.08 -10.57 -12.28
CA ILE A 30 -3.74 -9.84 -13.37
C ILE A 30 -4.94 -10.66 -13.80
N VAL A 31 -6.14 -10.07 -13.68
CA VAL A 31 -7.42 -10.74 -13.91
C VAL A 31 -8.17 -10.08 -15.07
N TYR A 32 -8.27 -10.80 -16.18
CA TYR A 32 -9.11 -10.45 -17.33
C TYR A 32 -10.49 -11.12 -17.17
N GLN A 33 -11.40 -10.43 -16.48
CA GLN A 33 -12.73 -10.97 -16.14
C GLN A 33 -13.51 -11.46 -17.36
N GLU A 34 -13.54 -10.67 -18.43
CA GLU A 34 -14.27 -10.97 -19.66
C GLU A 34 -13.66 -12.12 -20.47
N LEU A 35 -12.37 -12.40 -20.28
CA LEU A 35 -11.66 -13.47 -20.97
C LEU A 35 -11.60 -14.76 -20.14
N ASP A 36 -12.18 -14.77 -18.94
CA ASP A 36 -12.02 -15.84 -17.95
C ASP A 36 -10.53 -16.20 -17.77
N GLU A 37 -9.64 -15.20 -17.71
CA GLU A 37 -8.19 -15.42 -17.64
C GLU A 37 -7.57 -14.76 -16.40
N VAL A 38 -6.66 -15.47 -15.74
CA VAL A 38 -5.88 -14.96 -14.62
C VAL A 38 -4.41 -15.38 -14.74
N ILE A 39 -3.53 -14.43 -14.46
CA ILE A 39 -2.09 -14.59 -14.56
C ILE A 39 -1.44 -14.08 -13.29
N GLU A 40 -0.61 -14.93 -12.69
CA GLU A 40 0.32 -14.56 -11.63
C GLU A 40 1.71 -14.28 -12.22
N LEU A 41 2.33 -13.23 -11.74
CA LEU A 41 3.71 -12.87 -12.00
C LEU A 41 4.44 -12.74 -10.67
N GLY A 42 5.74 -12.98 -10.69
CA GLY A 42 6.59 -12.72 -9.55
C GLY A 42 8.06 -12.64 -9.96
N GLY A 43 8.87 -12.08 -9.08
CA GLY A 43 10.31 -11.97 -9.27
C GLY A 43 11.03 -11.74 -7.96
N THR A 44 12.36 -11.91 -7.99
CA THR A 44 13.22 -11.77 -6.83
C THR A 44 14.38 -10.83 -7.10
N LYS A 45 14.93 -10.26 -6.02
CA LYS A 45 16.20 -9.54 -6.05
C LYS A 45 16.93 -9.72 -4.72
N LEU A 46 18.19 -10.17 -4.79
CA LEU A 46 18.99 -10.52 -3.60
C LEU A 46 19.28 -9.34 -2.67
N GLN A 47 19.37 -8.12 -3.21
CA GLN A 47 19.63 -6.92 -2.45
C GLN A 47 18.73 -5.79 -2.94
N THR A 48 17.64 -5.56 -2.22
CA THR A 48 16.59 -4.63 -2.57
C THR A 48 15.95 -4.02 -1.31
N THR A 49 14.88 -3.26 -1.47
CA THR A 49 14.10 -2.64 -0.39
C THR A 49 12.63 -2.94 -0.62
N ASN A 50 11.78 -2.84 0.40
CA ASN A 50 10.33 -3.05 0.25
C ASN A 50 9.75 -2.17 -0.87
N ASN A 51 10.02 -0.87 -0.82
CA ASN A 51 9.55 0.10 -1.81
C ASN A 51 10.02 -0.21 -3.24
N GLU A 52 11.21 -0.80 -3.41
CA GLU A 52 11.67 -1.18 -4.75
C GLU A 52 10.90 -2.40 -5.27
N MET A 53 10.56 -3.36 -4.40
CA MET A 53 9.77 -4.54 -4.76
C MET A 53 8.30 -4.18 -5.03
N GLU A 54 7.70 -3.30 -4.23
CA GLU A 54 6.35 -2.76 -4.49
C GLU A 54 6.26 -2.08 -5.86
N LEU A 55 7.26 -1.26 -6.22
CA LEU A 55 7.31 -0.62 -7.54
C LEU A 55 7.57 -1.62 -8.68
N ALA A 56 8.44 -2.61 -8.45
CA ALA A 56 8.72 -3.65 -9.43
C ALA A 56 7.46 -4.44 -9.77
N ALA A 57 6.64 -4.79 -8.76
CA ALA A 57 5.35 -5.46 -8.97
C ALA A 57 4.44 -4.70 -9.93
N ILE A 58 4.29 -3.39 -9.71
CA ILE A 58 3.44 -2.51 -10.54
C ILE A 58 4.01 -2.37 -11.95
N VAL A 59 5.33 -2.15 -12.10
CA VAL A 59 5.97 -2.07 -13.43
C VAL A 59 5.73 -3.36 -14.21
N SER A 60 5.97 -4.51 -13.59
CA SER A 60 5.80 -5.80 -14.24
C SER A 60 4.35 -6.08 -14.61
N ALA A 61 3.39 -5.73 -13.75
CA ALA A 61 1.97 -5.90 -14.04
C ALA A 61 1.50 -4.99 -15.20
N LEU A 62 1.87 -3.71 -15.18
CA LEU A 62 1.49 -2.75 -16.22
C LEU A 62 2.16 -3.04 -17.56
N SER A 63 3.43 -3.48 -17.55
CA SER A 63 4.13 -3.90 -18.77
C SER A 63 3.52 -5.18 -19.35
N TYR A 64 3.13 -6.15 -18.52
CA TYR A 64 2.43 -7.34 -19.02
C TYR A 64 1.08 -6.99 -19.66
N ALA A 65 0.35 -6.04 -19.07
CA ALA A 65 -0.94 -5.57 -19.55
C ALA A 65 -0.83 -4.49 -20.66
N GLU A 66 0.35 -4.21 -21.19
CA GLU A 66 0.59 -3.05 -22.07
C GLU A 66 -0.19 -3.11 -23.39
N MET A 67 -0.39 -4.31 -23.95
CA MET A 67 -1.16 -4.49 -25.20
C MET A 67 -2.67 -4.44 -25.00
N ASN A 68 -3.15 -4.54 -23.75
CA ASN A 68 -4.56 -4.47 -23.42
C ASN A 68 -4.99 -2.99 -23.27
N THR A 69 -6.17 -2.63 -23.76
CA THR A 69 -6.68 -1.24 -23.74
C THR A 69 -7.82 -1.01 -22.74
N GLU A 70 -8.26 -2.04 -22.02
CA GLU A 70 -9.33 -1.92 -21.02
C GLU A 70 -8.84 -1.11 -19.81
N PRO A 71 -9.69 -0.26 -19.21
CA PRO A 71 -9.36 0.42 -17.96
C PRO A 71 -8.89 -0.56 -16.87
N ILE A 72 -7.89 -0.14 -16.11
CA ILE A 72 -7.32 -0.90 -15.00
C ILE A 72 -7.91 -0.41 -13.67
N THR A 73 -8.25 -1.34 -12.79
CA THR A 73 -8.32 -1.09 -11.35
C THR A 73 -7.15 -1.82 -10.69
N LEU A 74 -6.21 -1.07 -10.13
CA LEU A 74 -5.00 -1.60 -9.51
C LEU A 74 -5.09 -1.45 -8.00
N TYR A 75 -5.09 -2.58 -7.30
CA TYR A 75 -5.08 -2.69 -5.85
C TYR A 75 -3.65 -2.93 -5.34
N THR A 76 -3.25 -2.13 -4.36
CA THR A 76 -1.99 -2.30 -3.63
C THR A 76 -2.12 -1.70 -2.24
N ASP A 77 -1.39 -2.23 -1.26
CA ASP A 77 -1.27 -1.64 0.07
C ASP A 77 -0.12 -0.62 0.16
N SER A 78 0.66 -0.45 -0.90
CA SER A 78 1.73 0.53 -0.96
C SER A 78 1.19 1.96 -1.13
N GLN A 79 1.04 2.65 0.00
CA GLN A 79 0.83 4.10 0.02
C GLN A 79 1.96 4.85 -0.69
N TYR A 80 3.19 4.33 -0.64
CA TYR A 80 4.35 4.92 -1.30
C TYR A 80 4.17 4.91 -2.82
N ALA A 81 3.79 3.76 -3.40
CA ALA A 81 3.55 3.63 -4.82
C ALA A 81 2.38 4.48 -5.28
N ILE A 82 1.23 4.42 -4.59
CA ILE A 82 0.03 5.21 -4.93
C ILE A 82 0.35 6.70 -4.93
N ASN A 83 0.96 7.22 -3.86
CA ASN A 83 1.30 8.65 -3.79
C ASN A 83 2.35 9.03 -4.84
N GLY A 84 3.31 8.16 -5.12
CA GLY A 84 4.29 8.43 -6.17
C GLY A 84 3.65 8.52 -7.55
N CYS A 85 2.85 7.52 -7.95
CA CYS A 85 2.14 7.51 -9.23
C CYS A 85 1.17 8.68 -9.39
N THR A 86 0.46 9.07 -8.32
CA THR A 86 -0.64 10.04 -8.41
C THR A 86 -0.25 11.48 -8.06
N LYS A 87 0.82 11.71 -7.27
CA LYS A 87 1.16 13.04 -6.74
C LYS A 87 2.58 13.47 -7.04
N TRP A 88 3.58 12.59 -6.93
CA TRP A 88 4.99 13.00 -6.92
C TRP A 88 5.70 12.86 -8.26
N MET A 89 5.46 11.75 -8.97
CA MET A 89 6.21 11.33 -10.15
C MET A 89 6.23 12.40 -11.25
N TYR A 90 5.10 13.06 -11.51
CA TYR A 90 5.01 14.15 -12.48
C TYR A 90 5.86 15.37 -12.09
N GLY A 91 5.89 15.71 -10.81
CA GLY A 91 6.75 16.77 -10.28
C GLY A 91 8.23 16.41 -10.39
N TRP A 92 8.59 15.18 -10.07
CA TRP A 92 9.96 14.67 -10.24
C TRP A 92 10.39 14.70 -11.70
N LYS A 93 9.55 14.21 -12.63
CA LYS A 93 9.84 14.24 -14.07
C LYS A 93 10.09 15.67 -14.56
N LYS A 94 9.25 16.62 -14.16
CA LYS A 94 9.43 18.05 -14.50
C LYS A 94 10.75 18.62 -13.97
N ASN A 95 11.19 18.17 -12.79
CA ASN A 95 12.43 18.60 -12.15
C ASN A 95 13.64 17.72 -12.51
N GLY A 96 13.58 16.95 -13.61
CA GLY A 96 14.70 16.13 -14.06
C GLY A 96 15.05 14.95 -13.16
N TRP A 97 14.06 14.45 -12.39
CA TRP A 97 14.20 13.38 -11.39
C TRP A 97 15.11 13.72 -10.21
N ILE A 98 15.04 14.97 -9.77
CA ILE A 98 15.79 15.51 -8.64
C ILE A 98 14.81 15.93 -7.54
N THR A 99 15.17 15.61 -6.30
CA THR A 99 14.42 15.97 -5.09
C THR A 99 14.62 17.44 -4.71
N ALA A 100 13.83 17.97 -3.78
CA ALA A 100 14.00 19.34 -3.28
C ALA A 100 15.39 19.57 -2.64
N GLN A 101 16.00 18.50 -2.13
CA GLN A 101 17.33 18.48 -1.54
C GLN A 101 18.46 18.41 -2.59
N LYS A 102 18.12 18.49 -3.89
CA LYS A 102 19.05 18.38 -5.03
C LYS A 102 19.69 17.00 -5.21
N GLU A 103 19.17 15.99 -4.53
CA GLU A 103 19.59 14.60 -4.69
C GLU A 103 18.75 13.88 -5.74
N PRO A 104 19.29 12.88 -6.46
CA PRO A 104 18.51 12.01 -7.34
C PRO A 104 17.35 11.34 -6.59
N VAL A 105 16.19 11.24 -7.26
CA VAL A 105 15.04 10.51 -6.71
C VAL A 105 15.41 9.03 -6.54
N LYS A 106 15.16 8.49 -5.34
CA LYS A 106 15.34 7.05 -5.08
C LYS A 106 14.44 6.22 -5.99
N ASN A 107 14.92 5.07 -6.44
CA ASN A 107 14.22 4.17 -7.38
C ASN A 107 13.88 4.83 -8.73
N LYS A 108 14.64 5.87 -9.15
CA LYS A 108 14.42 6.63 -10.40
C LYS A 108 14.10 5.74 -11.60
N ALA A 109 14.87 4.68 -11.82
CA ALA A 109 14.70 3.80 -12.99
C ALA A 109 13.33 3.11 -13.04
N LEU A 110 12.75 2.74 -11.88
CA LEU A 110 11.40 2.17 -11.82
C LEU A 110 10.34 3.25 -12.03
N TRP A 111 10.55 4.45 -11.46
CA TRP A 111 9.65 5.58 -11.68
C TRP A 111 9.62 6.04 -13.13
N GLU A 112 10.75 6.03 -13.83
CA GLU A 112 10.82 6.33 -15.26
C GLU A 112 10.01 5.34 -16.09
N GLN A 113 10.12 4.04 -15.80
CA GLN A 113 9.31 2.99 -16.45
C GLN A 113 7.82 3.14 -16.15
N LEU A 114 7.44 3.38 -14.88
CA LEU A 114 6.05 3.62 -14.51
C LEU A 114 5.48 4.84 -15.23
N TYR A 115 6.24 5.94 -15.30
CA TYR A 115 5.83 7.13 -16.02
C TYR A 115 5.51 6.80 -17.49
N GLU A 116 6.40 6.10 -18.18
CA GLU A 116 6.20 5.73 -19.58
C GLU A 116 4.98 4.82 -19.78
N LEU A 117 4.81 3.80 -18.95
CA LEU A 117 3.68 2.87 -19.01
C LEU A 117 2.34 3.57 -18.75
N ILE A 118 2.28 4.42 -17.72
CA ILE A 118 1.07 5.17 -17.34
C ILE A 118 0.71 6.19 -18.43
N GLU A 119 1.69 6.92 -18.97
CA GLU A 119 1.44 7.91 -20.02
C GLU A 119 1.02 7.26 -21.34
N LYS A 120 1.67 6.16 -21.73
CA LYS A 120 1.31 5.41 -22.95
C LYS A 120 -0.12 4.90 -22.91
N ARG A 121 -0.57 4.45 -21.73
CA ARG A 121 -1.93 3.96 -21.51
C ARG A 121 -2.95 5.10 -21.32
N GLY A 122 -2.51 6.21 -20.75
CA GLY A 122 -3.33 7.35 -20.34
C GLY A 122 -3.68 7.28 -18.85
N LYS A 123 -3.28 8.30 -18.08
CA LYS A 123 -3.43 8.35 -16.62
C LYS A 123 -4.83 8.07 -16.08
N GLU A 124 -5.87 8.52 -16.79
CA GLU A 124 -7.27 8.33 -16.39
C GLU A 124 -7.78 6.89 -16.60
N SER A 125 -7.02 6.05 -17.31
CA SER A 125 -7.36 4.65 -17.53
C SER A 125 -6.99 3.74 -16.36
N ILE A 126 -6.30 4.25 -15.33
CA ILE A 126 -5.88 3.49 -14.16
C ILE A 126 -6.53 4.07 -12.91
N THR A 127 -7.40 3.29 -12.29
CA THR A 127 -7.93 3.56 -10.95
C THR A 127 -7.01 2.92 -9.92
N TRP A 128 -6.46 3.73 -9.01
CA TRP A 128 -5.60 3.27 -7.93
C TRP A 128 -6.41 3.07 -6.67
N GLU A 129 -6.44 1.83 -6.17
CA GLU A 129 -7.18 1.46 -4.97
C GLU A 129 -6.21 1.02 -3.88
N HIS A 130 -6.30 1.66 -2.72
CA HIS A 130 -5.51 1.26 -1.57
C HIS A 130 -6.24 0.20 -0.75
N VAL A 131 -5.64 -0.97 -0.62
CA VAL A 131 -6.11 -2.02 0.30
C VAL A 131 -5.27 -2.00 1.56
N ARG A 132 -5.81 -2.49 2.68
CA ARG A 132 -4.99 -2.68 3.88
C ARG A 132 -4.15 -3.93 3.71
N GLY A 133 -2.87 -3.86 4.05
CA GLY A 133 -2.01 -5.03 4.08
C GLY A 133 -2.58 -6.13 4.99
N HIS A 134 -2.42 -7.38 4.52
CA HIS A 134 -2.68 -8.63 5.24
C HIS A 134 -4.10 -8.88 5.80
N VAL A 135 -5.15 -8.14 5.38
CA VAL A 135 -6.52 -8.42 5.86
C VAL A 135 -7.60 -8.20 4.80
N GLY A 136 -8.24 -9.30 4.39
CA GLY A 136 -9.62 -9.32 3.90
C GLY A 136 -9.81 -9.08 2.40
N VAL A 137 -8.72 -9.13 1.62
CA VAL A 137 -8.77 -9.05 0.15
C VAL A 137 -7.97 -10.22 -0.43
N PRO A 138 -8.62 -11.31 -0.88
CA PRO A 138 -7.91 -12.53 -1.28
C PRO A 138 -6.92 -12.32 -2.43
N GLY A 139 -7.20 -11.41 -3.37
CA GLY A 139 -6.25 -11.04 -4.42
C GLY A 139 -4.97 -10.40 -3.89
N ASN A 140 -5.06 -9.57 -2.84
CA ASN A 140 -3.91 -8.95 -2.19
C ASN A 140 -3.14 -9.97 -1.33
N GLU A 141 -3.85 -10.79 -0.55
CA GLU A 141 -3.25 -11.85 0.26
C GLU A 141 -2.43 -12.82 -0.61
N ARG A 142 -2.93 -13.15 -1.80
CA ARG A 142 -2.18 -14.01 -2.72
C ARG A 142 -0.89 -13.38 -3.23
N VAL A 143 -0.89 -12.10 -3.59
CA VAL A 143 0.34 -11.42 -4.08
C VAL A 143 1.34 -11.16 -2.96
N ASP A 144 0.87 -10.95 -1.72
CA ASP A 144 1.69 -10.93 -0.51
C ASP A 144 2.41 -12.29 -0.31
N ASP A 145 1.66 -13.40 -0.37
CA ASP A 145 2.24 -14.74 -0.27
C ASP A 145 3.30 -14.99 -1.34
N ILE A 146 3.02 -14.63 -2.60
CA ILE A 146 4.00 -14.74 -3.69
C ILE A 146 5.25 -13.90 -3.36
N ALA A 147 5.07 -12.63 -2.97
CA ALA A 147 6.18 -11.74 -2.68
C ALA A 147 7.04 -12.23 -1.52
N ARG A 148 6.42 -12.68 -0.44
CA ARG A 148 7.08 -13.22 0.77
C ARG A 148 7.81 -14.52 0.48
N GLU A 149 7.15 -15.50 -0.15
CA GLU A 149 7.78 -16.79 -0.47
C GLU A 149 8.99 -16.61 -1.41
N LEU A 150 8.87 -15.71 -2.40
CA LEU A 150 9.98 -15.36 -3.29
C LEU A 150 11.13 -14.65 -2.54
N ALA A 151 10.82 -13.75 -1.61
CA ALA A 151 11.83 -13.08 -0.77
C ALA A 151 12.59 -14.07 0.12
N GLU A 152 11.91 -15.11 0.61
CA GLU A 152 12.47 -16.23 1.39
C GLU A 152 13.28 -17.22 0.54
N GLY A 153 13.24 -17.10 -0.81
CA GLY A 153 13.92 -17.98 -1.73
C GLY A 153 13.19 -19.31 -2.01
N THR A 154 11.90 -19.36 -1.68
CA THR A 154 11.04 -20.52 -1.95
C THR A 154 10.66 -20.57 -3.43
N ASN A 155 10.45 -21.78 -3.96
CA ASN A 155 9.95 -21.97 -5.32
C ASN A 155 8.43 -21.83 -5.35
N VAL A 156 7.94 -20.72 -5.90
CA VAL A 156 6.50 -20.43 -6.02
C VAL A 156 5.99 -20.90 -7.38
N SER A 157 4.97 -21.75 -7.38
CA SER A 157 4.27 -22.11 -8.62
C SER A 157 3.28 -21.00 -8.98
N LEU A 158 3.65 -20.21 -9.99
CA LEU A 158 2.80 -19.13 -10.51
C LEU A 158 1.73 -19.69 -11.46
N TYR A 159 0.48 -19.30 -11.24
CA TYR A 159 -0.65 -19.71 -12.06
C TYR A 159 -0.78 -18.88 -13.35
N ARG A 160 -1.14 -19.54 -14.45
CA ARG A 160 -1.62 -18.91 -15.67
C ARG A 160 -2.70 -19.79 -16.28
N GLY A 161 -3.90 -19.27 -16.45
CA GLY A 161 -5.00 -20.07 -16.97
C GLY A 161 -6.35 -19.43 -16.74
N ARG A 162 -7.37 -20.28 -16.59
CA ARG A 162 -8.74 -19.81 -16.48
C ARG A 162 -9.07 -19.30 -15.09
N LEU A 163 -9.70 -18.12 -15.00
CA LEU A 163 -10.16 -17.56 -13.72
C LEU A 163 -11.15 -18.52 -13.03
N SER A 164 -12.04 -19.16 -13.80
CA SER A 164 -12.99 -20.17 -13.33
C SER A 164 -12.35 -21.43 -12.73
N GLN A 165 -11.07 -21.66 -13.01
CA GLN A 165 -10.28 -22.82 -12.52
C GLN A 165 -9.17 -22.38 -11.57
N TYR A 166 -9.22 -21.14 -11.09
CA TYR A 166 -8.17 -20.57 -10.28
C TYR A 166 -8.16 -21.20 -8.86
N PRO A 167 -7.03 -21.77 -8.41
CA PRO A 167 -7.01 -22.59 -7.20
C PRO A 167 -6.99 -21.78 -5.89
N HIS A 168 -6.74 -20.48 -5.94
CA HIS A 168 -6.58 -19.63 -4.75
C HIS A 168 -7.85 -18.85 -4.37
N GLY A 169 -9.03 -19.40 -4.69
CA GLY A 169 -10.32 -18.86 -4.31
C GLY A 169 -10.76 -17.64 -5.13
N ASN A 170 -11.79 -16.93 -4.64
CA ASN A 170 -12.34 -15.77 -5.34
C ASN A 170 -11.52 -14.49 -5.04
N VAL A 171 -10.48 -14.27 -5.83
CA VAL A 171 -9.61 -13.09 -5.76
C VAL A 171 -10.30 -11.76 -6.04
N LEU A 172 -11.47 -11.78 -6.66
CA LEU A 172 -12.26 -10.59 -6.95
C LEU A 172 -13.16 -10.16 -5.79
N SER A 173 -13.16 -10.91 -4.68
CA SER A 173 -13.91 -10.55 -3.47
C SER A 173 -13.24 -9.39 -2.74
N VAL A 174 -13.40 -8.17 -3.25
CA VAL A 174 -12.96 -6.94 -2.60
C VAL A 174 -14.14 -6.39 -1.77
N PRO A 175 -14.00 -6.25 -0.43
CA PRO A 175 -15.05 -5.65 0.40
C PRO A 175 -15.40 -4.24 -0.09
N ASP A 176 -16.66 -3.82 0.05
CA ASP A 176 -17.09 -2.47 -0.33
C ASP A 176 -16.32 -1.42 0.50
N MET A 177 -15.37 -0.77 -0.18
CA MET A 177 -14.50 0.25 0.42
C MET A 177 -15.29 1.48 0.89
N SER A 178 -16.54 1.67 0.44
CA SER A 178 -17.42 2.75 0.90
C SER A 178 -17.82 2.61 2.38
N GLU A 179 -17.85 1.38 2.92
CA GLU A 179 -18.02 1.13 4.34
C GLU A 179 -16.72 1.26 5.12
N GLN A 180 -15.58 0.86 4.54
CA GLN A 180 -14.27 1.00 5.18
C GLN A 180 -13.79 2.46 5.24
N LEU A 181 -14.15 3.30 4.26
CA LEU A 181 -13.96 4.74 4.31
C LEU A 181 -14.82 5.40 5.38
N LYS A 182 -16.00 4.85 5.73
CA LYS A 182 -16.78 5.31 6.90
C LYS A 182 -16.10 4.89 8.21
N ALA A 183 -15.47 3.71 8.23
CA ALA A 183 -14.69 3.24 9.38
C ALA A 183 -13.37 4.02 9.56
N SER A 184 -12.67 4.40 8.48
CA SER A 184 -11.45 5.23 8.53
C SER A 184 -11.73 6.73 8.63
N LYS A 185 -12.91 7.19 8.18
CA LYS A 185 -13.46 8.53 8.50
C LYS A 185 -14.11 8.63 9.88
N LYS A 186 -13.95 7.63 10.76
CA LYS A 186 -13.79 7.93 12.20
C LYS A 186 -12.41 8.56 12.44
N SER A 187 -12.18 9.67 11.73
CA SER A 187 -11.39 10.78 12.24
C SER A 187 -11.90 11.07 13.65
N SER A 188 -10.95 11.27 14.56
CA SER A 188 -11.15 11.61 15.96
C SER A 188 -11.75 13.02 16.14
N SER A 189 -12.91 13.29 15.53
CA SER A 189 -13.67 14.54 15.71
C SER A 189 -14.43 14.57 17.04
N GLY A 190 -14.39 13.48 17.81
CA GLY A 190 -14.82 13.48 19.20
C GLY A 190 -13.98 14.44 20.03
N LYS A 191 -14.63 15.17 20.94
CA LYS A 191 -13.97 15.96 21.98
C LYS A 191 -12.95 15.06 22.69
N ALA A 192 -11.71 15.54 22.85
CA ALA A 192 -10.68 14.77 23.55
C ALA A 192 -11.18 14.40 24.95
N TYR A 193 -11.09 13.12 25.30
CA TYR A 193 -11.27 12.68 26.69
C TYR A 193 -10.02 13.04 27.50
N SER A 194 -8.84 12.83 26.91
CA SER A 194 -7.56 13.28 27.45
C SER A 194 -6.45 13.28 26.40
N TYR A 195 -5.28 13.78 26.79
CA TYR A 195 -4.05 13.62 26.03
C TYR A 195 -3.04 12.89 26.91
N LEU A 196 -2.38 11.87 26.36
CA LEU A 196 -1.33 11.11 27.02
C LEU A 196 0.02 11.52 26.45
N SER A 197 1.02 11.66 27.31
CA SER A 197 2.43 11.89 26.95
C SER A 197 3.32 10.90 27.69
N LEU A 198 4.35 10.39 27.02
CA LEU A 198 5.38 9.52 27.59
C LEU A 198 6.75 10.10 27.25
N ILE A 199 7.51 10.49 28.28
CA ILE A 199 8.88 11.01 28.16
C ILE A 199 9.76 10.18 29.08
N ASP A 200 10.78 9.53 28.53
CA ASP A 200 11.74 8.70 29.30
C ASP A 200 11.08 7.66 30.23
N GLY A 201 9.93 7.10 29.82
CA GLY A 201 9.17 6.13 30.60
C GLY A 201 8.14 6.73 31.57
N GLU A 202 8.12 8.06 31.76
CA GLU A 202 7.13 8.74 32.58
C GLU A 202 5.86 9.09 31.81
N LEU A 203 4.78 8.37 32.13
CA LEU A 203 3.44 8.64 31.61
C LEU A 203 2.80 9.83 32.35
N GLN A 204 2.24 10.77 31.60
CA GLN A 204 1.37 11.82 32.13
C GLN A 204 0.11 11.99 31.28
N LYS A 205 -1.02 12.23 31.96
CA LYS A 205 -2.33 12.54 31.38
C LYS A 205 -2.62 14.03 31.51
N HIS A 206 -3.13 14.63 30.43
CA HIS A 206 -3.44 16.06 30.32
C HIS A 206 -4.89 16.26 29.93
N SER A 207 -5.48 17.36 30.42
CA SER A 207 -6.87 17.71 30.16
C SER A 207 -7.05 18.46 28.85
N SER A 208 -5.97 19.07 28.35
CA SER A 208 -5.97 19.88 27.13
C SER A 208 -4.74 19.63 26.26
N TRP A 209 -4.85 19.97 24.97
CA TRP A 209 -3.72 19.92 24.05
C TRP A 209 -2.60 20.87 24.47
N ALA A 210 -2.92 22.06 24.98
CA ALA A 210 -1.92 23.06 25.36
C ALA A 210 -0.99 22.56 26.48
N GLU A 211 -1.53 21.84 27.46
CA GLU A 211 -0.75 21.20 28.53
C GLU A 211 0.16 20.08 27.99
N CYS A 212 -0.40 19.23 27.12
CA CYS A 212 0.36 18.15 26.50
C CYS A 212 1.49 18.69 25.61
N GLU A 213 1.20 19.69 24.76
CA GLU A 213 2.16 20.33 23.87
C GLU A 213 3.31 20.96 24.67
N ALA A 214 3.01 21.68 25.75
CA ALA A 214 4.04 22.29 26.61
C ALA A 214 5.02 21.26 27.18
N ARG A 215 4.57 20.02 27.45
CA ARG A 215 5.41 18.93 27.94
C ARG A 215 6.23 18.26 26.84
N VAL A 216 5.65 18.02 25.66
CA VAL A 216 6.30 17.22 24.61
C VAL A 216 7.16 18.04 23.65
N LYS A 217 6.90 19.34 23.54
CA LYS A 217 7.60 20.22 22.60
C LYS A 217 9.07 20.37 22.98
N GLY A 218 9.95 19.92 22.10
CA GLY A 218 11.41 19.93 22.31
C GLY A 218 11.96 18.71 23.03
N ASN A 219 11.10 17.74 23.41
CA ASN A 219 11.50 16.49 24.04
C ASN A 219 11.27 15.30 23.09
N ASN A 220 12.04 14.21 23.27
CA ASN A 220 11.78 12.95 22.58
C ASN A 220 10.63 12.22 23.29
N ALA A 221 9.40 12.48 22.86
CA ALA A 221 8.19 12.04 23.55
C ALA A 221 7.26 11.23 22.64
N LYS A 222 6.58 10.22 23.19
CA LYS A 222 5.36 9.68 22.58
C LYS A 222 4.16 10.46 23.09
N PHE A 223 3.21 10.81 22.23
CA PHE A 223 1.96 11.44 22.66
C PHE A 223 0.79 11.01 21.79
N LYS A 224 -0.39 10.86 22.41
CA LYS A 224 -1.64 10.52 21.72
C LYS A 224 -2.84 11.17 22.39
N LYS A 225 -3.87 11.47 21.59
CA LYS A 225 -5.18 11.93 22.07
C LYS A 225 -6.08 10.73 22.32
N ALA A 226 -6.57 10.56 23.54
CA ALA A 226 -7.59 9.57 23.87
C ALA A 226 -8.99 10.16 23.69
N LEU A 227 -9.94 9.32 23.30
CA LEU A 227 -11.34 9.70 23.04
C LEU A 227 -12.31 9.14 24.07
N SER A 228 -11.85 8.21 24.91
CA SER A 228 -12.58 7.57 26.00
C SER A 228 -11.56 6.95 26.96
N ALA A 229 -12.03 6.45 28.11
CA ALA A 229 -11.20 5.70 29.06
C ALA A 229 -10.66 4.39 28.44
N ASP A 230 -11.46 3.69 27.64
CA ASP A 230 -11.01 2.45 26.97
C ASP A 230 -9.90 2.73 25.95
N HIS A 231 -10.01 3.82 25.20
CA HIS A 231 -8.97 4.23 24.26
C HIS A 231 -7.67 4.65 24.97
N GLU A 232 -7.73 5.15 26.22
CA GLU A 232 -6.51 5.35 27.02
C GLU A 232 -5.81 4.01 27.26
N GLN A 233 -6.54 2.97 27.67
CA GLN A 233 -5.96 1.66 27.95
C GLN A 233 -5.33 1.02 26.70
N GLU A 234 -5.96 1.19 25.53
CA GLU A 234 -5.40 0.76 24.25
C GLU A 234 -4.07 1.47 23.95
N ILE A 235 -4.01 2.79 24.16
CA ILE A 235 -2.78 3.59 23.98
C ILE A 235 -1.68 3.12 24.94
N LEU A 236 -2.02 2.83 26.20
CA LEU A 236 -1.05 2.35 27.18
C LEU A 236 -0.48 0.99 26.80
N LYS A 237 -1.35 0.07 26.37
CA LYS A 237 -0.94 -1.25 25.87
C LYS A 237 -0.03 -1.14 24.64
N GLU A 238 -0.35 -0.26 23.70
CA GLU A 238 0.50 0.01 22.54
C GLU A 238 1.88 0.57 22.94
N TRP A 239 1.94 1.36 24.02
CA TRP A 239 3.21 1.88 24.55
C TRP A 239 3.96 0.90 25.45
N GLY A 240 3.42 -0.31 25.65
CA GLY A 240 4.01 -1.32 26.53
C GLY A 240 3.94 -0.95 28.01
N ILE A 241 3.00 -0.08 28.39
CA ILE A 241 2.73 0.28 29.78
C ILE A 241 1.60 -0.60 30.27
N GLU A 242 1.96 -1.68 30.97
CA GLU A 242 1.02 -2.46 31.76
C GLU A 242 0.80 -1.75 33.10
N GLN A 243 -0.47 -1.53 33.49
CA GLN A 243 -0.83 -1.02 34.82
C GLN A 243 -0.90 -2.16 35.83
#